data_AF-A0A9Q5CWQ0-F1
#
_entry.id   AF-A0A9Q5CWQ0-F1
#
_cell.length_a   1.000
_cell.length_b   1.000
_cell.length_c   1.000
_cell.angle_alpha   90.00
_cell.angle_beta   90.00
_cell.angle_gamma   90.00
#
_symmetry.space_group_name_H-M   'P 1'
#
loop_
_entity.id
_entity.type
_entity.pdbx_description
1 polymer ?
#
loop_
_entity_poly.entity_id
_entity_poly.type
_entity_poly.pdbx_seq_one_letter_code
_entity_poly.pdbx_strand_id
1 'polypeptide(L)'
;MKENLAQYIVLSGGQGTDESTSEAQAMSEYLQAKGIEKNKIILEDKSRDTNENLKYSKEKIEEFSNKSISDIKVKIVTTDFHAFRSSILAKKNGYKNFDNYSSTMPWYFVPSTYARESIAVIKSILFDK
;
A
#
# COMPACT_ATOMS: atom_id res chain seq x y z
N MET A 1 16.45 -11.23 3.33
CA MET A 1 15.06 -11.12 3.86
C MET A 1 14.73 -12.31 4.77
N LYS A 2 15.43 -12.50 5.91
CA LYS A 2 15.14 -13.60 6.86
C LYS A 2 14.97 -13.16 8.32
N GLU A 3 14.97 -11.87 8.61
CA GLU A 3 14.84 -11.39 9.98
C GLU A 3 13.61 -10.48 10.11
N ASN A 4 12.67 -10.90 10.96
CA ASN A 4 11.30 -10.38 11.15
C ASN A 4 10.35 -10.58 9.96
N LEU A 5 9.90 -11.82 9.74
CA LEU A 5 8.69 -12.08 8.95
C LEU A 5 7.52 -11.33 9.59
N ALA A 6 6.87 -10.47 8.82
CA ALA A 6 5.59 -9.89 9.21
C ALA A 6 4.59 -11.02 9.52
N GLN A 7 3.76 -10.83 10.54
CA GLN A 7 2.78 -11.85 10.96
C GLN A 7 1.77 -12.15 9.85
N TYR A 8 1.44 -11.14 9.05
CA TYR A 8 0.62 -11.20 7.85
C TYR A 8 0.99 -10.03 6.93
N ILE A 9 0.59 -10.13 5.66
CA ILE A 9 0.85 -9.20 4.58
C ILE A 9 -0.49 -8.78 4.00
N VAL A 10 -0.78 -7.48 4.02
CA VAL A 10 -1.94 -6.93 3.31
C VAL A 10 -1.50 -6.48 1.93
N LEU A 11 -2.14 -7.02 0.89
CA LEU A 11 -1.94 -6.62 -0.49
C LEU A 11 -3.13 -5.77 -0.90
N SER A 12 -2.86 -4.52 -1.28
CA SER A 12 -3.86 -3.50 -1.53
C SER A 12 -3.73 -2.96 -2.94
N GLY A 13 -4.83 -2.97 -3.68
CA GLY A 13 -4.93 -2.53 -5.06
C GLY A 13 -6.12 -3.17 -5.77
N GLY A 14 -7.06 -2.33 -6.20
CA GLY A 14 -8.25 -2.77 -6.93
C GLY A 14 -7.98 -3.15 -8.38
N GLN A 15 -9.07 -3.31 -9.14
CA GLN A 15 -9.03 -3.68 -10.54
C GLN A 15 -9.15 -2.45 -11.44
N GLY A 16 -8.16 -2.23 -12.31
CA GLY A 16 -8.25 -1.24 -13.38
C GLY A 16 -9.31 -1.63 -14.42
N THR A 17 -9.88 -0.65 -15.12
CA THR A 17 -10.94 -0.88 -16.12
C THR A 17 -10.47 -1.77 -17.28
N ASP A 18 -9.17 -1.80 -17.55
CA ASP A 18 -8.55 -2.56 -18.64
C ASP A 18 -7.85 -3.84 -18.15
N GLU A 19 -8.04 -4.22 -16.89
CA GLU A 19 -7.36 -5.37 -16.27
C GLU A 19 -8.32 -6.54 -16.03
N SER A 20 -7.83 -7.77 -16.19
CA SER A 20 -8.62 -8.98 -15.96
C SER A 20 -8.68 -9.41 -14.50
N THR A 21 -7.82 -8.86 -13.65
CA THR A 21 -7.70 -9.17 -12.22
C THR A 21 -7.25 -7.91 -11.46
N SER A 22 -7.47 -7.86 -10.15
CA SER A 22 -6.99 -6.76 -9.33
C SER A 22 -5.48 -6.82 -9.12
N GLU A 23 -4.85 -5.66 -8.90
CA GLU A 23 -3.43 -5.59 -8.54
C GLU A 23 -3.12 -6.44 -7.30
N ALA A 24 -4.01 -6.41 -6.29
CA ALA A 24 -3.87 -7.20 -5.08
C ALA A 24 -3.84 -8.72 -5.36
N GLN A 25 -4.71 -9.19 -6.25
CA GLN A 25 -4.76 -10.59 -6.65
C GLN A 25 -3.48 -11.00 -7.42
N ALA A 26 -3.03 -10.17 -8.37
CA ALA A 26 -1.79 -10.42 -9.09
C ALA A 26 -0.56 -10.49 -8.15
N MET A 27 -0.49 -9.59 -7.16
CA MET A 27 0.56 -9.62 -6.13
C MET A 27 0.49 -10.90 -5.27
N SER A 28 -0.71 -11.36 -4.93
CA SER A 28 -0.93 -12.56 -4.13
C SER A 28 -0.44 -13.82 -4.85
N GLU A 29 -0.75 -13.95 -6.13
CA GLU A 29 -0.28 -15.05 -6.97
C GLU A 29 1.24 -15.05 -7.08
N TYR A 30 1.85 -13.88 -7.28
CA TYR A 30 3.31 -13.73 -7.31
C TYR A 30 3.97 -14.17 -6.00
N LEU A 31 3.47 -13.72 -4.84
CA LEU A 31 4.03 -14.09 -3.54
C LEU A 31 3.86 -15.57 -3.22
N GLN A 32 2.71 -16.16 -3.57
CA GLN A 32 2.47 -17.59 -3.42
C GLN A 32 3.44 -18.41 -4.30
N ALA A 33 3.68 -17.99 -5.54
CA ALA A 33 4.68 -18.62 -6.41
C ALA A 33 6.12 -18.51 -5.87
N LYS A 34 6.40 -17.53 -4.99
CA LYS A 34 7.68 -17.38 -4.27
C LYS A 34 7.71 -18.09 -2.92
N GLY A 35 6.67 -18.85 -2.56
CA GLY A 35 6.62 -19.68 -1.37
C GLY A 35 6.04 -18.99 -0.12
N ILE A 36 5.39 -17.83 -0.26
CA ILE A 36 4.61 -17.25 0.84
C ILE A 36 3.28 -17.99 0.96
N GLU A 37 2.98 -18.49 2.16
CA GLU A 37 1.73 -19.19 2.43
C GLU A 37 0.52 -18.24 2.30
N LYS A 38 -0.56 -18.73 1.65
CA LYS A 38 -1.79 -17.96 1.43
C LYS A 38 -2.45 -17.46 2.72
N ASN A 39 -2.33 -18.20 3.82
CA ASN A 39 -2.87 -17.83 5.14
C ASN A 39 -2.18 -16.58 5.76
N LYS A 40 -1.01 -16.19 5.25
CA LYS A 40 -0.31 -14.95 5.65
C LYS A 40 -0.68 -13.77 4.76
N ILE A 41 -1.48 -13.97 3.72
CA ILE A 41 -1.86 -12.93 2.76
C ILE A 41 -3.31 -12.54 2.99
N ILE A 42 -3.54 -11.25 3.16
CA ILE A 42 -4.86 -10.63 3.24
C ILE A 42 -5.02 -9.75 2.01
N LEU A 43 -6.11 -9.95 1.28
CA LEU A 43 -6.42 -9.20 0.07
C LEU A 43 -7.30 -7.99 0.39
N GLU A 44 -6.94 -6.86 -0.21
CA GLU A 44 -7.74 -5.65 -0.33
C GLU A 44 -7.77 -5.26 -1.81
N ASP A 45 -8.89 -5.53 -2.48
CA ASP A 45 -9.04 -5.46 -3.93
C ASP A 45 -10.08 -4.41 -4.38
N LYS A 46 -10.39 -3.43 -3.52
CA LYS A 46 -11.46 -2.47 -3.76
C LYS A 46 -10.96 -1.05 -3.99
N SER A 47 -9.76 -0.74 -3.55
CA SER A 47 -9.17 0.58 -3.66
C SER A 47 -8.94 1.02 -5.11
N ARG A 48 -9.08 2.32 -5.35
CA ARG A 48 -8.88 2.96 -6.66
C ARG A 48 -7.76 3.99 -6.66
N ASP A 49 -7.28 4.37 -5.48
CA ASP A 49 -6.18 5.30 -5.31
C ASP A 49 -5.37 5.02 -4.03
N THR A 50 -4.27 5.76 -3.87
CA THR A 50 -3.34 5.60 -2.74
C THR A 50 -3.98 5.88 -1.37
N ASN A 51 -4.98 6.75 -1.29
CA ASN A 51 -5.64 7.03 -0.01
C ASN A 51 -6.61 5.90 0.36
N GLU A 52 -7.38 5.40 -0.60
CA GLU A 52 -8.22 4.22 -0.43
C GLU A 52 -7.37 2.99 -0.09
N ASN A 53 -6.20 2.81 -0.71
CA ASN A 53 -5.28 1.73 -0.36
C ASN A 53 -5.00 1.72 1.16
N LEU A 54 -4.62 2.86 1.73
CA LEU A 54 -4.26 2.96 3.15
C LEU A 54 -5.48 2.87 4.07
N LYS A 55 -6.62 3.41 3.66
CA LYS A 55 -7.87 3.34 4.41
C LYS A 55 -8.40 1.90 4.49
N TYR A 56 -8.53 1.23 3.35
CA TYR A 56 -9.04 -0.15 3.31
C TYR A 56 -8.03 -1.14 3.86
N SER A 57 -6.71 -0.92 3.66
CA SER A 57 -5.68 -1.71 4.35
C SER A 57 -5.79 -1.59 5.86
N LYS A 58 -6.07 -0.40 6.39
CA LYS A 58 -6.29 -0.20 7.83
C LYS A 58 -7.45 -1.06 8.31
N GLU A 59 -8.60 -0.99 7.63
CA GLU A 59 -9.79 -1.79 8.00
C GLU A 59 -9.45 -3.28 8.06
N LYS A 60 -8.69 -3.80 7.08
CA LYS A 60 -8.22 -5.20 7.06
C LYS A 60 -7.26 -5.55 8.20
N ILE A 61 -6.33 -4.65 8.52
CA ILE A 61 -5.39 -4.84 9.62
C ILE A 61 -6.13 -4.87 10.96
N GLU A 62 -7.05 -3.95 11.19
CA GLU A 62 -7.82 -3.86 12.44
C GLU A 62 -8.76 -5.06 12.59
N GLU A 63 -9.45 -5.47 11.52
CA GLU A 63 -10.31 -6.67 11.47
C GLU A 63 -9.53 -7.94 11.84
N PHE A 64 -8.36 -8.14 11.23
CA PHE A 64 -7.58 -9.36 11.44
C PHE A 64 -6.88 -9.40 12.80
N SER A 65 -6.38 -8.25 13.28
CA SER A 65 -5.62 -8.17 14.53
C SER A 65 -6.45 -7.95 15.78
N ASN A 66 -7.70 -7.50 15.63
CA ASN A 66 -8.55 -6.99 16.72
C ASN A 66 -7.89 -5.88 17.56
N LYS A 67 -7.05 -5.05 16.92
CA LYS A 67 -6.35 -3.92 17.53
C LYS A 67 -6.51 -2.68 16.67
N SER A 68 -6.48 -1.50 17.30
CA SER A 68 -6.40 -0.23 16.58
C SER A 68 -5.11 -0.14 15.78
N ILE A 69 -5.17 0.47 14.58
CA ILE A 69 -4.00 0.69 13.73
C ILE A 69 -2.91 1.52 14.42
N SER A 70 -3.27 2.31 15.42
CA SER A 70 -2.33 3.09 16.22
C SER A 70 -1.38 2.23 17.06
N ASP A 71 -1.79 1.00 17.37
CA ASP A 71 -1.13 0.12 18.33
C ASP A 71 -0.35 -1.01 17.63
N ILE A 72 -0.36 -0.99 16.30
CA ILE A 72 0.25 -2.00 15.44
C ILE A 72 1.45 -1.38 14.73
N LYS A 73 2.58 -2.10 14.74
CA LYS A 73 3.73 -1.72 13.92
C LYS A 73 3.50 -2.15 12.48
N VAL A 74 3.38 -1.20 11.57
CA VAL A 74 3.15 -1.45 10.13
C VAL A 74 4.41 -1.14 9.33
N LYS A 75 4.74 -1.99 8.36
CA LYS A 75 5.72 -1.67 7.32
C LYS A 75 4.99 -1.45 6.02
N ILE A 76 5.02 -0.23 5.51
CA ILE A 76 4.41 0.12 4.23
C ILE A 76 5.48 -0.08 3.16
N VAL A 77 5.19 -0.92 2.18
CA VAL A 77 6.10 -1.20 1.05
C VAL A 77 5.50 -0.55 -0.19
N THR A 78 6.21 0.41 -0.77
CA THR A 78 5.78 1.14 -1.98
C THR A 78 6.99 1.62 -2.77
N THR A 79 6.80 2.33 -3.88
CA THR A 79 7.90 2.88 -4.69
C THR A 79 8.43 4.20 -4.11
N ASP A 80 9.68 4.56 -4.44
CA ASP A 80 10.38 5.73 -3.88
C ASP A 80 9.63 7.07 -4.09
N PHE A 81 8.90 7.21 -5.20
CA PHE A 81 8.11 8.42 -5.48
C PHE A 81 6.84 8.50 -4.62
N HIS A 82 6.23 7.35 -4.31
CA HIS A 82 5.07 7.25 -3.44
C HIS A 82 5.39 7.28 -1.95
N ALA A 83 6.64 7.03 -1.53
CA ALA A 83 6.99 6.91 -0.11
C ALA A 83 6.65 8.16 0.71
N PHE A 84 6.83 9.36 0.13
CA PHE A 84 6.46 10.61 0.79
C PHE A 84 4.94 10.77 0.91
N ARG A 85 4.20 10.57 -0.19
CA ARG A 85 2.73 10.65 -0.22
C ARG A 85 2.10 9.60 0.70
N SER A 86 2.59 8.37 0.64
CA SER A 86 2.26 7.26 1.54
C SER A 86 2.40 7.69 3.00
N SER A 87 3.54 8.29 3.37
CA SER A 87 3.77 8.75 4.75
C SER A 87 2.73 9.77 5.23
N ILE A 88 2.38 10.73 4.38
CA ILE A 88 1.37 11.76 4.72
C ILE A 88 0.00 11.11 4.88
N LEU A 89 -0.41 10.29 3.92
CA LEU A 89 -1.72 9.64 3.92
C LEU A 89 -1.83 8.62 5.06
N ALA A 90 -0.76 7.91 5.40
CA ALA A 90 -0.72 6.98 6.53
C ALA A 90 -0.96 7.72 7.84
N LYS A 91 -0.28 8.86 8.06
CA LYS A 91 -0.55 9.73 9.23
C LYS A 91 -2.01 10.21 9.24
N LYS A 92 -2.55 10.66 8.10
CA LYS A 92 -3.96 11.08 7.99
C LYS A 92 -4.93 9.95 8.33
N ASN A 93 -4.63 8.70 7.98
CA ASN A 93 -5.46 7.53 8.27
C ASN A 93 -5.24 6.96 9.69
N GLY A 94 -4.37 7.56 10.50
CA GLY A 94 -4.18 7.22 11.91
C GLY A 94 -3.06 6.22 12.19
N TYR A 95 -2.25 5.88 11.20
CA TYR A 95 -1.06 5.05 11.40
C TYR A 95 -0.05 5.84 12.26
N LYS A 96 0.19 5.39 13.50
CA LYS A 96 1.14 6.04 14.41
C LYS A 96 2.52 5.39 14.42
N ASN A 97 2.57 4.08 14.21
CA ASN A 97 3.80 3.29 14.26
C ASN A 97 4.03 2.62 12.90
N PHE A 98 4.54 3.38 11.93
CA PHE A 98 4.84 2.84 10.61
C PHE A 98 6.24 3.20 10.13
N ASP A 99 6.86 2.25 9.44
CA ASP A 99 8.08 2.45 8.67
C ASP A 99 7.71 2.39 7.17
N ASN A 100 8.25 3.30 6.36
CA ASN A 100 8.16 3.19 4.90
C ASN A 100 9.41 2.50 4.37
N TYR A 101 9.22 1.51 3.51
CA TYR A 101 10.28 0.85 2.78
C TYR A 101 10.02 1.03 1.29
N SER A 102 11.00 1.60 0.59
CA SER A 102 10.86 1.88 -0.81
C SER A 102 12.06 1.38 -1.60
N SER A 103 11.81 1.00 -2.86
CA SER A 103 12.84 0.57 -3.80
C SER A 103 13.08 1.64 -4.84
N THR A 104 14.35 1.95 -5.08
CA THR A 104 14.78 3.01 -6.00
C THR A 104 14.40 2.70 -7.43
N MET A 105 13.53 3.56 -7.98
CA MET A 105 13.12 3.51 -9.37
C MET A 105 14.26 4.00 -10.27
N PRO A 106 14.49 3.38 -11.45
CA PRO A 106 15.50 3.86 -12.39
C PRO A 106 15.25 5.31 -12.81
N TRP A 107 16.30 6.14 -12.78
CA TRP A 107 16.23 7.60 -12.85
C TRP A 107 15.51 8.18 -14.08
N TYR A 108 15.43 7.44 -15.18
CA TYR A 108 14.79 7.87 -16.43
C TYR A 108 13.25 7.90 -16.37
N PHE A 109 12.62 7.15 -15.46
CA PHE A 109 11.15 7.17 -15.29
C PHE A 109 10.68 8.32 -14.39
N VAL A 110 11.57 8.87 -13.57
CA VAL A 110 11.30 9.88 -12.53
C VAL A 110 10.56 11.12 -13.06
N PRO A 111 10.93 11.77 -14.19
CA PRO A 111 10.31 13.04 -14.58
C PRO A 111 8.83 12.92 -14.94
N SER A 112 8.44 11.85 -15.63
CA SER A 112 7.06 11.66 -16.11
C SER A 112 6.12 11.14 -15.03
N THR A 113 6.62 10.32 -14.10
CA THR A 113 5.85 9.86 -12.93
C THR A 113 5.67 10.97 -11.89
N TYR A 114 6.72 11.73 -11.57
CA TYR A 114 6.61 12.85 -10.62
C TYR A 114 5.69 13.97 -11.11
N ALA A 115 5.62 14.25 -12.42
CA ALA A 115 4.71 15.26 -12.95
C ALA A 115 3.23 14.86 -12.78
N ARG A 116 2.89 13.60 -13.12
CA ARG A 116 1.53 13.06 -12.95
C ARG A 116 1.16 12.95 -11.47
N GLU A 117 2.12 12.60 -10.64
CA GLU A 117 1.91 12.44 -9.21
C GLU A 117 1.84 13.78 -8.46
N SER A 118 2.56 14.80 -8.89
CA SER A 118 2.44 16.16 -8.35
C SER A 118 1.02 16.71 -8.53
N ILE A 119 0.40 16.43 -9.69
CA ILE A 119 -1.01 16.76 -9.95
C ILE A 119 -1.93 15.96 -9.01
N ALA A 120 -1.62 14.68 -8.78
CA ALA A 120 -2.42 13.82 -7.89
C ALA A 120 -2.26 14.19 -6.40
N VAL A 121 -1.08 14.64 -5.96
CA VAL A 121 -0.84 15.17 -4.59
C VAL A 121 -1.55 16.50 -4.39
N ILE A 122 -1.49 17.41 -5.37
CA ILE A 122 -2.22 18.68 -5.35
C ILE A 122 -3.73 18.42 -5.27
N LYS A 123 -4.24 17.47 -6.07
CA LYS A 123 -5.65 17.05 -5.99
C LYS A 123 -6.00 16.52 -4.60
N SER A 124 -5.18 15.64 -4.02
CA SER A 124 -5.43 15.08 -2.68
C SER A 124 -5.28 16.06 -1.53
N ILE A 125 -4.58 17.18 -1.73
CA ILE A 125 -4.53 18.27 -0.74
C ILE A 125 -5.74 19.19 -0.87
N LEU A 126 -6.25 19.40 -2.09
CA LEU A 126 -7.33 20.35 -2.37
C LEU A 126 -8.75 19.77 -2.29
N PHE A 127 -8.93 18.47 -2.61
CA PHE A 127 -10.26 17.89 -2.84
C PHE A 127 -10.59 16.64 -2.01
N ASP A 128 -9.60 15.99 -1.38
CA ASP A 128 -9.85 14.85 -0.51
C ASP A 128 -10.03 15.36 0.94
N LYS A 129 -11.29 15.62 1.31
CA LYS A 129 -11.74 15.89 2.69
C LYS A 129 -12.20 14.62 3.39
#